data_AF-A0A935MLH3-F1
#
_entry.id   AF-A0A935MLH3-F1
#
_cell.length_a   1.000
_cell.length_b   1.000
_cell.length_c   1.000
_cell.angle_alpha   90.00
_cell.angle_beta   90.00
_cell.angle_gamma   90.00
#
_symmetry.space_group_name_H-M   'P 1'
#
loop_
_entity.id
_entity.type
_entity.pdbx_description
1 polymer ?
#
loop_
_entity_poly.entity_id
_entity_poly.type
_entity_poly.pdbx_seq_one_letter_code
_entity_poly.pdbx_strand_id
1 'polypeptide(L)'
;MSKVLGLDLGTNSIGWAIIDTDNNQIESCGTRIFPGKAVRHKRIARQKRRNVFTIVNLLHFISFATVLLSLYDRTSWQFWLNLSLTTL
;
A
#
# COMPACT_ATOMS: atom_id res chain seq x y z
N MET A 1 -18.44 39.07 7.04
CA MET A 1 -17.47 38.24 7.79
C MET A 1 -17.46 36.85 7.21
N SER A 2 -16.95 36.73 5.99
CA SER A 2 -16.66 35.42 5.39
C SER A 2 -15.23 35.01 5.77
N LYS A 3 -15.06 33.78 6.25
CA LYS A 3 -13.77 33.22 6.66
C LYS A 3 -13.51 31.94 5.89
N VAL A 4 -12.29 31.78 5.38
CA VAL A 4 -11.86 30.58 4.64
C VAL A 4 -10.82 29.84 5.47
N LEU A 5 -11.01 28.53 5.62
CA LEU A 5 -10.05 27.63 6.26
C LEU A 5 -9.22 26.90 5.20
N GLY A 6 -7.91 27.15 5.19
CA GLY A 6 -6.93 26.36 4.46
C GLY A 6 -6.39 25.23 5.34
N LEU A 7 -6.27 24.02 4.78
CA LEU A 7 -5.74 22.83 5.44
C LEU A 7 -4.62 22.20 4.60
N ASP A 8 -3.49 21.89 5.25
CA ASP A 8 -2.39 21.13 4.68
C ASP A 8 -2.19 19.82 5.48
N LEU A 9 -2.38 18.67 4.83
CA LEU A 9 -2.40 17.35 5.46
C LEU A 9 -1.08 16.61 5.25
N GLY A 10 -0.19 16.71 6.23
CA GLY A 10 1.07 15.96 6.31
C GLY A 10 0.91 14.58 6.96
N THR A 11 1.95 13.75 6.87
CA THR A 11 1.91 12.37 7.44
C THR A 11 1.75 12.34 8.96
N ASN A 12 2.34 13.31 9.65
CA ASN A 12 2.29 13.45 11.11
C ASN A 12 1.97 14.88 11.52
N SER A 13 1.37 15.68 10.63
CA SER A 13 1.09 17.08 10.92
C SER A 13 -0.12 17.56 10.14
N ILE A 14 -0.82 18.54 10.71
CA ILE A 14 -1.87 19.30 10.02
C ILE A 14 -1.52 20.77 10.14
N GLY A 15 -1.21 21.41 9.02
CA GLY A 15 -1.13 22.86 8.92
C GLY A 15 -2.53 23.44 8.71
N TRP A 16 -2.83 24.57 9.34
CA TRP A 16 -4.10 25.26 9.13
C TRP A 16 -3.91 26.78 9.11
N ALA A 17 -4.73 27.45 8.33
CA ALA A 17 -4.81 28.91 8.30
C ALA A 17 -6.26 29.36 8.11
N ILE A 18 -6.67 30.40 8.82
CA ILE A 18 -7.95 31.08 8.67
C ILE A 18 -7.67 32.43 8.03
N ILE A 19 -8.32 32.66 6.89
CA ILE A 19 -8.21 33.91 6.12
C ILE A 19 -9.55 34.63 6.20
N ASP A 20 -9.53 35.88 6.62
CA ASP A 20 -10.66 36.79 6.46
C ASP A 20 -10.71 37.24 5.00
N THR A 21 -11.75 36.85 4.26
CA THR A 21 -11.86 37.17 2.84
C THR A 21 -12.26 38.60 2.60
N ASP A 22 -12.87 39.27 3.59
CA ASP A 22 -13.36 40.64 3.44
C ASP A 22 -12.18 41.63 3.53
N ASN A 23 -11.21 41.34 4.40
CA ASN A 23 -9.99 42.15 4.58
C ASN A 23 -8.76 41.57 3.87
N ASN A 24 -8.88 40.37 3.30
CA ASN A 24 -7.80 39.59 2.68
C ASN A 24 -6.57 39.43 3.60
N GLN A 25 -6.82 39.20 4.89
CA GLN A 25 -5.80 39.07 5.93
C GLN A 25 -5.83 37.68 6.57
N ILE A 26 -4.67 37.22 7.03
CA ILE A 26 -4.58 36.00 7.83
C ILE A 26 -5.02 36.34 9.25
N GLU A 27 -6.16 35.79 9.66
CA GLU A 27 -6.66 35.95 11.02
C GLU A 27 -5.87 35.09 12.00
N SER A 28 -5.58 33.84 11.62
CA SER A 28 -4.79 32.93 12.45
C SER A 28 -4.21 31.79 11.61
N CYS A 29 -3.09 31.24 12.06
CA CYS A 29 -2.50 30.06 11.46
C CYS A 29 -1.77 29.22 12.51
N GLY A 30 -1.58 27.95 12.22
CA GLY A 30 -0.84 27.08 13.09
C GLY A 30 -0.52 25.72 12.46
N THR A 31 0.17 24.91 13.24
CA THR A 31 0.45 23.52 12.91
C THR A 31 0.17 22.64 14.11
N ARG A 32 -0.44 21.49 13.85
CA ARG A 32 -0.61 20.43 14.84
C ARG A 32 0.30 19.28 14.46
N ILE A 33 1.28 18.97 15.31
CA ILE A 33 2.22 17.87 15.10
C ILE A 33 1.79 16.68 15.95
N PHE A 34 1.72 15.50 15.33
CA PHE A 34 1.44 14.23 15.98
C PHE A 34 2.74 13.43 16.14
N PRO A 35 2.92 12.70 17.26
CA PRO A 35 4.08 11.85 17.45
C PRO A 35 4.08 10.69 16.43
N GLY A 36 5.10 10.63 15.57
CA GLY A 36 5.14 9.74 14.41
C GLY A 36 5.27 8.23 14.67
N LYS A 37 5.25 7.77 15.93
CA LYS A 37 5.47 6.37 16.27
C LYS A 37 4.32 5.47 15.79
N ALA A 38 3.06 5.90 15.94
CA ALA A 38 1.89 5.09 15.58
C ALA A 38 1.74 4.86 14.06
N VAL A 39 2.12 5.84 13.24
CA VAL A 39 2.00 5.77 11.77
C VAL A 39 3.07 4.85 11.16
N ARG A 40 4.29 4.84 11.74
CA ARG A 40 5.38 3.98 11.29
C ARG A 40 5.03 2.49 11.41
N HIS A 41 4.43 2.08 12.53
CA HIS A 41 4.00 0.68 12.72
C HIS A 41 2.93 0.24 11.70
N LYS A 42 1.94 1.09 11.41
CA LYS A 42 0.92 0.79 10.40
C LYS A 42 1.51 0.69 8.99
N ARG A 43 2.49 1.54 8.64
CA ARG A 43 3.15 1.50 7.32
C ARG A 43 4.01 0.24 7.14
N ILE A 44 4.75 -0.16 8.17
CA ILE A 44 5.55 -1.41 8.15
C ILE A 44 4.65 -2.63 7.98
N ALA A 45 3.55 -2.71 8.74
CA ALA A 45 2.59 -3.82 8.62
C ALA A 45 1.95 -3.88 7.22
N ARG A 46 1.56 -2.72 6.65
CA ARG A 46 1.02 -2.62 5.29
C ARG A 46 2.05 -3.04 4.23
N GLN A 47 3.30 -2.60 4.37
CA GLN A 47 4.38 -2.98 3.44
C GLN A 47 4.67 -4.48 3.51
N LYS A 48 4.74 -5.07 4.71
CA LYS A 48 4.90 -6.51 4.90
C LYS A 48 3.77 -7.29 4.22
N ARG A 49 2.51 -6.83 4.38
CA ARG A 49 1.35 -7.46 3.72
C ARG A 49 1.43 -7.42 2.20
N ARG A 50 1.89 -6.30 1.62
CA ARG A 50 2.10 -6.19 0.16
C ARG A 50 3.16 -7.17 -0.33
N ASN A 51 4.30 -7.26 0.35
CA ASN A 51 5.36 -8.18 -0.05
C ASN A 51 4.91 -9.65 0.03
N VAL A 52 4.16 -10.03 1.07
CA VAL A 52 3.58 -11.38 1.18
C VAL A 52 2.61 -11.64 0.03
N PHE A 53 1.73 -10.69 -0.30
CA PHE A 53 0.81 -10.83 -1.41
C PHE A 53 1.54 -11.00 -2.76
N THR A 54 2.59 -10.22 -3.02
CA THR A 54 3.40 -10.35 -4.24
C THR A 54 4.08 -11.73 -4.33
N ILE A 55 4.64 -12.23 -3.22
CA ILE A 55 5.29 -13.54 -3.17
C ILE A 55 4.26 -14.66 -3.41
N VAL A 56 3.10 -14.60 -2.73
CA VAL A 56 2.04 -15.60 -2.90
C VAL A 56 1.53 -15.59 -4.34
N ASN A 57 1.32 -14.42 -4.94
CA ASN A 57 0.87 -14.33 -6.33
C ASN A 57 1.92 -14.91 -7.30
N LEU A 58 3.21 -14.63 -7.08
CA LEU A 58 4.29 -15.21 -7.88
C LEU A 58 4.33 -16.75 -7.77
N LEU A 59 4.14 -17.30 -6.57
CA LEU A 59 4.08 -18.74 -6.34
C LEU A 59 2.90 -19.38 -7.10
N HIS A 60 1.72 -18.75 -7.07
CA HIS A 60 0.55 -19.24 -7.83
C HIS A 60 0.80 -19.21 -9.34
N PHE A 61 1.48 -18.18 -9.85
CA PHE A 61 1.88 -18.12 -11.27
C PHE A 61 2.84 -19.26 -11.65
N ILE A 62 3.81 -19.57 -10.80
CA ILE A 62 4.76 -20.67 -11.01
C ILE A 62 4.03 -22.02 -11.01
N SER A 63 3.14 -22.25 -10.04
CA SER A 63 2.33 -23.47 -9.97
C SER A 63 1.42 -23.63 -11.21
N PHE A 64 0.79 -22.54 -11.68
CA PHE A 64 -0.01 -22.59 -12.90
C PHE A 64 0.83 -22.92 -14.15
N ALA A 65 2.03 -22.35 -14.27
CA ALA A 65 2.94 -22.64 -15.37
C ALA A 65 3.39 -24.11 -15.38
N THR A 66 3.68 -24.70 -14.21
CA THR A 66 4.08 -26.12 -14.13
C THR A 66 2.94 -27.08 -14.48
N VAL A 67 1.68 -26.73 -14.18
CA VAL A 67 0.51 -27.49 -14.65
C VAL A 67 0.41 -27.44 -16.18
N LEU A 68 0.57 -26.27 -16.80
CA LEU A 68 0.54 -26.16 -18.27
C LEU A 68 1.68 -26.96 -18.93
N LEU A 69 2.88 -26.91 -18.35
CA LEU A 69 4.03 -27.72 -18.78
C LEU A 69 3.71 -29.22 -18.71
N SER A 70 3.00 -29.68 -17.67
CA SER A 70 2.60 -31.08 -17.55
C SER A 70 1.67 -31.56 -18.67
N LEU A 71 0.84 -30.66 -19.21
CA LEU A 71 -0.07 -30.98 -20.32
C LEU A 71 0.64 -30.97 -21.68
N TYR A 72 1.70 -30.18 -21.81
CA TYR A 72 2.48 -30.03 -23.04
C TYR A 72 3.57 -31.11 -23.19
N ASP A 73 4.37 -31.35 -22.15
CA ASP A 73 5.47 -32.30 -22.19
C ASP A 73 4.97 -33.74 -21.95
N ARG A 74 4.67 -34.45 -23.03
CA ARG A 74 4.22 -35.86 -22.98
C ARG A 74 5.29 -36.85 -22.48
N THR A 75 6.56 -36.44 -22.44
CA THR A 75 7.68 -37.31 -22.05
C THR A 75 7.94 -37.22 -20.55
N SER A 76 7.92 -36.02 -19.97
CA SER A 76 8.20 -35.78 -18.55
C SER A 76 6.99 -35.31 -17.74
N TRP A 77 5.76 -35.51 -18.25
CA TRP A 77 4.53 -35.01 -17.61
C TRP A 77 4.41 -35.33 -16.12
N GLN A 78 4.87 -36.53 -15.70
CA GLN A 78 4.82 -36.97 -14.29
C GLN A 78 5.68 -36.11 -13.37
N PHE A 79 6.86 -35.68 -13.84
CA PHE A 79 7.76 -34.80 -13.08
C PHE A 79 7.11 -33.43 -12.88
N TRP A 80 6.58 -32.84 -13.96
CA TRP A 80 5.94 -31.52 -13.92
C TRP A 80 4.65 -31.52 -13.08
N LEU A 81 3.87 -32.59 -13.13
CA LEU A 81 2.66 -32.75 -12.33
C LEU A 81 2.99 -32.86 -10.83
N ASN A 82 3.98 -33.67 -10.45
CA ASN A 82 4.42 -33.78 -9.05
C ASN A 82 4.96 -32.45 -8.51
N LEU A 83 5.66 -31.68 -9.35
CA LEU A 83 6.17 -30.36 -8.97
C LEU A 83 5.04 -29.32 -8.77
N SER A 84 3.94 -29.44 -9.52
CA SER A 84 2.78 -28.57 -9.32
C SER A 84 2.06 -28.85 -8.00
N LEU A 85 1.96 -30.12 -7.60
CA LEU A 85 1.30 -30.55 -6.36
C LEU A 85 2.08 -30.17 -5.10
N THR A 86 3.42 -30.02 -5.18
CA THR A 86 4.24 -29.59 -4.05
C THR A 86 4.27 -28.08 -3.85
N THR A 87 3.81 -27.30 -4.84
CA THR A 87 3.81 -25.83 -4.82
C THR A 87 2.44 -25.22 -4.52
N LEU A 88 1.42 -26.06 -4.38
CA LEU A 88 0.02 -25.74 -4.05
C LEU A 88 -0.20 -25.79 -2.53
#